data_AF-A0A842Y9T1-F1
#
_entry.id   AF-A0A842Y9T1-F1
#
_cell.length_a   1.000
_cell.length_b   1.000
_cell.length_c   1.000
_cell.angle_alpha   90.00
_cell.angle_beta   90.00
_cell.angle_gamma   90.00
#
_symmetry.space_group_name_H-M   'P 1'
#
loop_
_entity.id
_entity.type
_entity.pdbx_description
1 polymer ?
#
loop_
_entity_poly.entity_id
_entity_poly.type
_entity_poly.pdbx_seq_one_letter_code
_entity_poly.pdbx_strand_id
1 'polypeptide(L)'
;MGSLSLPSLFPDIRVIEDSFETYSLVGDQFVVDNPTRLLDYDLETDDYGTLLFSPLIEGTTEDDVMVSFQITFVNQDLNLVQSTAQQGALAPSETILYKDLSLVQPLSQRVSDAVNQFTTVGTNAYEKAMAVKTYFQSTFELNLTQEALLDRPSGQEITDWFLERGNGLPMDFATAYTVFMRQLNIPARLVSGYALGDPDPTRTMRTVKVAHMTFWVEVFIPMSGHLEGGEWIQVIPTPLPEGMGGGEDPGNTPVPVLELLVWPTSGLNWANTGTPFGISATISVDGVFITTPETIYFYDKTDSVVIGTAVIGGSLPPPIANLTYIFPGSATIDFHTINATWQNPYFSVWNTTRIFAVSTPVPLARENPLSKPTDAVIAETHDLDINQGLSTHVALWEDTVHVYGVMTVGGIPVNGSSIIYNRYIQIMWDDVSMGDAYIENDGSYALDIYVDPLDLAQMTVGQHEVWSSYAGDWDPIFLFYRLNPADSLYNSTVTVWGRVGFDFSVSPTSTYAGGTIQYDGRI
;
A
#
# COMPACT_ATOMS: atom_id res chain seq x y z
N MET A 1 28.93 -15.15 42.40
CA MET A 1 28.14 -13.94 42.10
C MET A 1 28.32 -13.62 40.64
N GLY A 2 27.22 -13.54 39.92
CA GLY A 2 27.16 -12.99 38.56
C GLY A 2 25.96 -12.06 38.49
N SER A 3 25.99 -11.08 37.60
CA SER A 3 24.82 -10.27 37.28
C SER A 3 24.19 -10.79 36.00
N LEU A 4 22.85 -10.82 35.97
CA LEU A 4 22.06 -11.14 34.80
C LEU A 4 21.13 -9.96 34.55
N SER A 5 21.16 -9.38 33.35
CA SER A 5 20.11 -8.44 32.97
C SER A 5 18.79 -9.21 32.94
N LEU A 6 17.76 -8.74 33.63
CA LEU A 6 16.47 -9.39 33.45
C LEU A 6 15.95 -9.09 32.05
N PRO A 7 15.13 -9.97 31.47
CA PRO A 7 14.40 -9.66 30.25
C PRO A 7 13.61 -8.36 30.47
N SER A 8 14.12 -7.24 29.97
CA SER A 8 13.34 -6.01 29.89
C SER A 8 12.35 -6.21 28.75
N LEU A 9 11.17 -6.69 29.12
CA LEU A 9 10.04 -6.86 28.21
C LEU A 9 9.17 -5.60 28.32
N PHE A 10 9.73 -4.44 27.95
CA PHE A 10 8.93 -3.25 27.62
C PHE A 10 8.15 -3.52 26.32
N PRO A 11 7.00 -2.87 26.05
CA PRO A 11 6.54 -1.55 26.50
C PRO A 11 5.93 -1.52 27.91
N ASP A 12 5.72 -2.68 28.52
CA ASP A 12 4.92 -2.68 29.72
C ASP A 12 5.74 -2.20 30.91
N ILE A 13 5.17 -1.30 31.72
CA ILE A 13 5.71 -1.01 33.06
C ILE A 13 5.59 -2.30 33.86
N ARG A 14 6.69 -3.05 33.90
CA ARG A 14 6.72 -4.37 34.52
C ARG A 14 7.10 -4.25 35.99
N VAL A 15 6.19 -4.65 36.88
CA VAL A 15 6.53 -4.84 38.29
C VAL A 15 6.92 -6.31 38.42
N ILE A 16 8.20 -6.53 38.72
CA ILE A 16 8.65 -7.84 39.20
C ILE A 16 8.06 -7.97 40.59
N GLU A 17 7.12 -8.89 40.73
CA GLU A 17 6.68 -9.32 42.04
C GLU A 17 7.90 -10.01 42.67
N ASP A 18 8.28 -9.62 43.90
CA ASP A 18 9.37 -10.22 44.67
C ASP A 18 9.06 -11.70 44.98
N SER A 19 9.09 -12.52 43.94
CA SER A 19 8.56 -13.88 43.84
C SER A 19 9.62 -14.81 43.27
N PHE A 20 10.88 -14.55 43.56
CA PHE A 20 12.00 -15.32 43.03
C PHE A 20 12.01 -16.73 43.63
N GLU A 21 11.96 -17.73 42.75
CA GLU A 21 12.09 -19.14 43.10
C GLU A 21 13.27 -19.74 42.34
N THR A 22 14.03 -20.61 43.00
CA THR A 22 15.10 -21.37 42.35
C THR A 22 14.70 -22.83 42.15
N TYR A 23 15.22 -23.42 41.08
CA TYR A 23 14.98 -24.80 40.69
C TYR A 23 16.29 -25.48 40.33
N SER A 24 16.43 -26.73 40.75
CA SER A 24 17.53 -27.62 40.36
C SER A 24 17.06 -28.60 39.28
N LEU A 25 17.93 -28.90 38.31
CA LEU A 25 17.67 -29.92 37.30
C LEU A 25 17.93 -31.33 37.87
N VAL A 26 16.88 -32.15 37.97
CA VAL A 26 16.97 -33.55 38.43
C VAL A 26 16.49 -34.47 37.31
N GLY A 27 17.43 -35.06 36.58
CA GLY A 27 17.13 -35.71 35.30
C GLY A 27 16.74 -34.67 34.26
N ASP A 28 15.58 -34.84 33.61
CA ASP A 28 15.04 -33.88 32.62
C ASP A 28 13.93 -33.00 33.19
N GLN A 29 13.87 -32.82 34.51
CA GLN A 29 12.82 -32.06 35.19
C GLN A 29 13.42 -31.02 36.15
N PHE A 30 12.90 -29.80 36.07
CA PHE A 30 13.18 -28.77 37.06
C PHE A 30 12.34 -29.00 38.32
N VAL A 31 13.02 -29.16 39.46
CA VAL A 31 12.40 -29.35 40.77
C VAL A 31 12.65 -28.11 41.61
N VAL A 32 11.59 -27.57 42.23
CA VAL A 32 11.66 -26.40 43.12
C VAL A 32 12.66 -26.68 44.25
N ASP A 33 13.59 -25.77 44.49
CA ASP A 33 14.48 -25.84 45.63
C ASP A 33 13.75 -25.43 46.91
N ASN A 34 13.81 -26.28 47.95
CA ASN A 34 13.27 -25.97 49.26
C ASN A 34 14.25 -26.42 50.37
N PRO A 35 14.94 -25.48 51.05
CA PRO A 35 14.84 -24.02 50.90
C PRO A 35 15.41 -23.52 49.56
N THR A 36 15.05 -22.29 49.18
CA THR A 36 15.58 -21.61 47.98
C THR A 36 17.11 -21.55 48.02
N ARG A 37 17.75 -21.68 46.85
CA ARG A 37 19.20 -21.49 46.67
C ARG A 37 19.56 -20.02 46.43
N LEU A 38 18.59 -19.13 46.27
CA LEU A 38 18.82 -17.69 46.22
C LEU A 38 19.08 -17.16 47.64
N LEU A 39 20.34 -16.86 47.93
CA LEU A 39 20.78 -16.39 49.25
C LEU A 39 20.56 -14.89 49.44
N ASP A 40 20.77 -14.12 48.38
CA ASP A 40 20.63 -12.66 48.35
C ASP A 40 20.45 -12.19 46.90
N TYR A 41 19.93 -10.99 46.68
CA TYR A 41 19.90 -10.39 45.35
C TYR A 41 19.83 -8.86 45.41
N ASP A 42 20.27 -8.22 44.33
CA ASP A 42 20.10 -6.78 44.12
C ASP A 42 19.36 -6.50 42.81
N LEU A 43 18.55 -5.44 42.81
CA LEU A 43 17.80 -4.95 41.65
C LEU A 43 18.13 -3.47 41.44
N GLU A 44 18.90 -3.19 40.38
CA GLU A 44 19.32 -1.84 40.03
C GLU A 44 18.88 -1.48 38.62
N THR A 45 18.66 -0.19 38.36
CA THR A 45 18.41 0.31 37.01
C THR A 45 19.67 1.02 36.51
N ASP A 46 20.15 0.65 35.32
CA ASP A 46 21.31 1.32 34.71
C ASP A 46 20.97 2.72 34.18
N ASP A 47 21.99 3.46 33.71
CA ASP A 47 21.85 4.80 33.14
C ASP A 47 20.90 4.85 31.91
N TYR A 48 20.59 3.70 31.31
CA TYR A 48 19.71 3.56 30.16
C TYR A 48 18.28 3.15 30.53
N GLY A 49 18.01 2.84 31.81
CA GLY A 49 16.70 2.38 32.26
C GLY A 49 16.53 0.87 32.27
N THR A 50 17.60 0.10 32.05
CA THR A 50 17.57 -1.38 32.07
C THR A 50 17.58 -1.89 33.51
N LEU A 51 16.64 -2.78 33.86
CA LEU A 51 16.63 -3.46 35.15
C LEU A 51 17.64 -4.61 35.19
N LEU A 52 18.60 -4.53 36.10
CA LEU A 52 19.66 -5.50 36.34
C LEU A 52 19.34 -6.31 37.60
N PHE A 53 19.49 -7.64 37.51
CA PHE A 53 19.34 -8.56 38.64
C PHE A 53 20.67 -9.21 38.98
N SER A 54 21.11 -9.05 40.21
CA SER A 54 22.39 -9.56 40.69
C SER A 54 22.18 -10.59 41.79
N PRO A 55 21.89 -11.86 41.46
CA PRO A 55 21.65 -12.90 42.44
C PRO A 55 22.93 -13.47 43.05
N LEU A 56 22.88 -13.74 44.34
CA LEU A 56 23.79 -14.62 45.05
C LEU A 56 23.14 -16.00 45.20
N ILE A 57 23.60 -16.96 44.40
CA ILE A 57 23.05 -18.33 44.37
C ILE A 57 24.02 -19.28 45.08
N GLU A 58 23.49 -20.15 45.94
CA GLU A 58 24.20 -21.26 46.55
C GLU A 58 24.36 -22.42 45.56
N GLY A 59 25.58 -22.93 45.34
CA GLY A 59 25.79 -24.09 44.48
C GLY A 59 27.23 -24.53 44.28
N THR A 60 27.39 -25.68 43.64
CA THR A 60 28.68 -26.15 43.14
C THR A 60 28.91 -25.74 41.69
N THR A 61 30.18 -25.69 41.28
CA THR A 61 30.55 -25.43 39.88
C THR A 61 29.87 -26.47 38.98
N GLU A 62 29.31 -26.03 37.84
CA GLU A 62 28.54 -26.85 36.87
C GLU A 62 27.12 -27.24 37.31
N ASP A 63 26.63 -26.76 38.45
CA ASP A 63 25.20 -26.90 38.79
C ASP A 63 24.35 -25.97 37.89
N ASP A 64 23.38 -26.55 37.19
CA ASP A 64 22.32 -25.78 36.55
C ASP A 64 21.29 -25.33 37.59
N VAL A 65 21.22 -24.01 37.81
CA VAL A 65 20.19 -23.38 38.64
C VAL A 65 19.31 -22.50 37.76
N MET A 66 18.01 -22.79 37.74
CA MET A 66 17.03 -21.93 37.09
C MET A 66 16.42 -20.99 38.11
N VAL A 67 16.38 -19.69 37.79
CA VAL A 67 15.67 -18.68 38.57
C VAL A 67 14.39 -18.32 37.82
N SER A 68 13.25 -18.41 38.49
CA SER A 68 11.97 -17.97 37.95
C SER A 68 11.42 -16.80 38.76
N PHE A 69 10.69 -15.91 38.09
CA PHE A 69 10.05 -14.74 38.69
C PHE A 69 8.74 -14.46 37.95
N GLN A 70 7.79 -13.84 38.63
CA GLN A 70 6.54 -13.40 38.02
C GLN A 70 6.66 -11.94 37.62
N ILE A 71 5.96 -11.60 36.54
CA ILE A 71 5.95 -10.25 36.00
C ILE A 71 4.52 -9.82 35.77
N THR A 72 4.15 -8.68 36.34
CA THR A 72 2.91 -7.97 35.99
C THR A 72 3.26 -6.80 35.10
N PHE A 73 2.31 -6.37 34.25
CA PHE A 73 2.62 -5.50 33.13
C PHE A 73 1.38 -4.69 32.72
N VAL A 74 1.57 -3.47 32.22
CA VAL A 74 0.50 -2.60 31.73
C VAL A 74 0.67 -2.40 30.24
N ASN A 75 -0.33 -2.81 29.45
CA ASN A 75 -0.32 -2.61 28.01
C ASN A 75 -0.32 -1.12 27.66
N GLN A 76 0.61 -0.73 26.80
CA GLN A 76 0.62 0.60 26.18
C GLN A 76 -0.51 0.70 25.15
N ASP A 77 -1.27 1.80 25.15
CA ASP A 77 -2.31 2.06 24.15
C ASP A 77 -1.69 2.65 22.88
N LEU A 78 -1.18 1.78 22.00
CA LEU A 78 -0.54 2.21 20.76
C LEU A 78 -1.48 2.97 19.82
N ASN A 79 -2.79 2.73 19.87
CA ASN A 79 -3.74 3.49 19.05
C ASN A 79 -3.82 4.94 19.53
N LEU A 80 -3.80 5.15 20.85
CA LEU A 80 -3.73 6.48 21.43
C LEU A 80 -2.39 7.15 21.09
N VAL A 81 -1.27 6.44 21.22
CA VAL A 81 0.06 6.94 20.84
C VAL A 81 0.06 7.40 19.38
N GLN A 82 -0.39 6.54 18.47
CA GLN A 82 -0.43 6.85 17.03
C GLN A 82 -1.35 8.03 16.72
N SER A 83 -2.58 8.05 17.25
CA SER A 83 -3.58 9.08 16.94
C SER A 83 -3.29 10.45 17.52
N THR A 84 -2.46 10.53 18.56
CA THR A 84 -2.10 11.80 19.23
C THR A 84 -0.64 12.19 19.08
N ALA A 85 0.16 11.39 18.35
CA ALA A 85 1.57 11.65 18.10
C ALA A 85 1.81 13.03 17.50
N GLN A 86 2.88 13.66 17.94
CA GLN A 86 3.34 14.98 17.52
C GLN A 86 4.74 14.86 16.91
N GLN A 87 5.26 15.96 16.34
CA GLN A 87 6.62 16.01 15.82
C GLN A 87 7.66 15.83 16.94
N GLY A 88 8.76 15.12 16.66
CA GLY A 88 9.82 14.84 17.64
C GLY A 88 10.42 16.10 18.28
N ALA A 89 10.42 17.23 17.55
CA ALA A 89 10.86 18.53 18.04
C ALA A 89 10.06 19.03 19.26
N LEU A 90 8.82 18.56 19.44
CA LEU A 90 7.93 18.94 20.54
C LEU A 90 8.13 18.08 21.81
N ALA A 91 9.13 17.19 21.82
CA ALA A 91 9.47 16.43 23.01
C ALA A 91 9.85 17.37 24.18
N PRO A 92 9.47 17.03 25.43
CA PRO A 92 9.79 17.82 26.62
C PRO A 92 11.29 18.04 26.80
N SER A 93 11.68 19.15 27.42
CA SER A 93 13.08 19.53 27.63
C SER A 93 13.90 18.51 28.42
N GLU A 94 13.25 17.73 29.27
CA GLU A 94 13.82 16.65 30.06
C GLU A 94 14.41 15.55 29.16
N THR A 95 13.91 15.41 27.93
CA THR A 95 14.36 14.41 26.96
C THR A 95 15.55 14.87 26.11
N ILE A 96 16.04 16.10 26.28
CA ILE A 96 17.03 16.72 25.39
C ILE A 96 18.33 15.92 25.28
N LEU A 97 18.77 15.28 26.37
CA LEU A 97 19.96 14.44 26.38
C LEU A 97 19.85 13.25 25.42
N TYR A 98 18.63 12.74 25.23
CA TYR A 98 18.36 11.62 24.33
C TYR A 98 18.27 12.05 22.86
N LYS A 99 18.53 13.31 22.54
CA LYS A 99 18.74 13.84 21.19
C LYS A 99 20.20 14.20 20.93
N ASP A 100 21.05 14.16 21.95
CA ASP A 100 22.43 14.61 21.84
C ASP A 100 23.28 13.65 21.00
N LEU A 101 23.99 14.23 20.04
CA LEU A 101 24.96 13.57 19.16
C LEU A 101 26.35 14.21 19.26
N SER A 102 26.58 15.11 20.22
CA SER A 102 27.83 15.85 20.41
C SER A 102 29.05 14.93 20.55
N LEU A 103 28.86 13.74 21.15
CA LEU A 103 29.91 12.73 21.34
C LEU A 103 30.17 11.87 20.09
N VAL A 104 29.27 11.89 19.10
CA VAL A 104 29.34 11.07 17.89
C VAL A 104 29.68 11.93 16.65
N GLN A 105 29.55 13.25 16.74
CA GLN A 105 29.84 14.18 15.65
C GLN A 105 31.35 14.28 15.34
N PRO A 106 31.73 14.41 14.04
CA PRO A 106 30.86 14.56 12.88
C PRO A 106 30.38 13.22 12.29
N LEU A 107 29.09 13.15 11.94
CA LEU A 107 28.54 12.02 11.17
C LEU A 107 29.11 12.02 9.75
N SER A 108 29.30 10.84 9.16
CA SER A 108 29.74 10.74 7.77
C SER A 108 28.64 11.25 6.81
N GLN A 109 29.02 11.55 5.57
CA GLN A 109 28.05 11.92 4.53
C GLN A 109 27.10 10.75 4.24
N ARG A 110 27.58 9.50 4.26
CA ARG A 110 26.77 8.29 4.05
C ARG A 110 25.67 8.18 5.11
N VAL A 111 26.03 8.39 6.38
CA VAL A 111 25.05 8.41 7.48
C VAL A 111 24.05 9.56 7.30
N SER A 112 24.53 10.75 6.98
CA SER A 112 23.67 11.92 6.76
C SER A 112 22.68 11.72 5.62
N ASP A 113 23.13 11.18 4.48
CA ASP A 113 22.28 10.89 3.32
C ASP A 113 21.23 9.82 3.63
N ALA A 114 21.65 8.76 4.32
CA ALA A 114 20.76 7.68 4.75
C ALA A 114 19.71 8.12 5.77
N VAL A 115 20.01 9.12 6.62
CA VAL A 115 19.01 9.74 7.50
C VAL A 115 18.12 10.72 6.73
N ASN A 116 18.69 11.51 5.83
CA ASN A 116 17.99 12.60 5.15
C ASN A 116 16.80 12.12 4.32
N GLN A 117 16.82 10.89 3.83
CA GLN A 117 15.65 10.30 3.14
C GLN A 117 14.39 10.24 4.02
N PHE A 118 14.53 10.29 5.35
CA PHE A 118 13.42 10.27 6.31
C PHE A 118 13.01 11.66 6.82
N THR A 119 13.60 12.74 6.32
CA THR A 119 13.29 14.10 6.83
C THR A 119 11.86 14.54 6.50
N THR A 120 11.37 14.19 5.31
CA THR A 120 10.00 14.48 4.83
C THR A 120 9.03 13.32 5.05
N VAL A 121 9.51 12.22 5.62
CA VAL A 121 8.73 11.03 5.96
C VAL A 121 7.93 11.26 7.23
N GLY A 122 6.65 10.84 7.19
CA GLY A 122 5.75 10.92 8.33
C GLY A 122 5.40 12.36 8.72
N THR A 123 4.25 12.52 9.33
CA THR A 123 3.77 13.79 9.87
C THR A 123 4.15 13.99 11.34
N ASN A 124 4.51 12.90 12.03
CA ASN A 124 4.82 12.86 13.46
C ASN A 124 6.01 11.93 13.78
N ALA A 125 6.45 11.94 15.05
CA ALA A 125 7.60 11.14 15.51
C ALA A 125 7.36 9.63 15.39
N TYR A 126 6.11 9.19 15.60
CA TYR A 126 5.74 7.77 15.59
C TYR A 126 5.87 7.17 14.18
N GLU A 127 5.22 7.80 13.19
CA GLU A 127 5.28 7.39 11.78
C GLU A 127 6.73 7.34 11.28
N LYS A 128 7.53 8.35 11.67
CA LYS A 128 8.95 8.41 11.29
C LYS A 128 9.77 7.28 11.92
N ALA A 129 9.53 6.97 13.19
CA ALA A 129 10.19 5.85 13.86
C ALA A 129 9.86 4.51 13.19
N MET A 130 8.58 4.25 12.90
CA MET A 130 8.15 2.99 12.27
C MET A 130 8.66 2.84 10.83
N ALA A 131 8.70 3.93 10.07
CA ALA A 131 9.31 3.94 8.75
C ALA A 131 10.79 3.58 8.77
N VAL A 132 11.56 4.20 9.67
CA VAL A 132 12.98 3.86 9.83
C VAL A 132 13.14 2.42 10.32
N LYS A 133 12.25 1.93 11.20
CA LYS A 133 12.32 0.54 11.71
C LYS A 133 12.21 -0.42 10.53
N THR A 134 11.23 -0.18 9.67
CA THR A 134 11.00 -1.00 8.49
C THR A 134 12.17 -0.97 7.53
N TYR A 135 12.75 0.22 7.29
CA TYR A 135 13.99 0.34 6.51
C TYR A 135 15.10 -0.54 7.11
N PHE A 136 15.31 -0.52 8.43
CA PHE A 136 16.34 -1.35 9.04
C PHE A 136 16.08 -2.85 8.84
N GLN A 137 14.84 -3.28 9.06
CA GLN A 137 14.43 -4.68 8.95
C GLN A 137 14.45 -5.22 7.50
N SER A 138 14.23 -4.36 6.50
CA SER A 138 14.28 -4.75 5.09
C SER A 138 15.66 -4.59 4.46
N THR A 139 16.49 -3.69 4.98
CA THR A 139 17.77 -3.32 4.34
C THR A 139 18.95 -4.13 4.84
N PHE A 140 18.98 -4.47 6.13
CA PHE A 140 20.15 -5.03 6.77
C PHE A 140 19.91 -6.47 7.23
N GLU A 141 20.93 -7.30 7.10
CA GLU A 141 20.86 -8.69 7.53
C GLU A 141 21.42 -8.86 8.96
N LEU A 142 20.76 -9.70 9.75
CA LEU A 142 21.27 -10.12 11.04
C LEU A 142 22.42 -11.12 10.85
N ASN A 143 23.57 -10.83 11.46
CA ASN A 143 24.76 -11.69 11.39
C ASN A 143 25.27 -12.03 12.80
N LEU A 144 25.00 -13.26 13.25
CA LEU A 144 25.37 -13.78 14.57
C LEU A 144 26.60 -14.72 14.53
N THR A 145 27.42 -14.70 13.47
CA THR A 145 28.59 -15.60 13.42
C THR A 145 29.71 -15.14 14.36
N GLN A 146 30.60 -16.06 14.73
CA GLN A 146 31.74 -15.74 15.58
C GLN A 146 32.68 -14.70 14.93
N GLU A 147 32.83 -14.75 13.62
CA GLU A 147 33.60 -13.77 12.87
C GLU A 147 32.97 -12.37 12.97
N ALA A 148 31.64 -12.27 12.88
CA ALA A 148 30.93 -11.00 13.01
C ALA A 148 31.07 -10.39 14.41
N LEU A 149 31.15 -11.21 15.46
CA LEU A 149 31.40 -10.76 16.84
C LEU A 149 32.78 -10.13 17.01
N LEU A 150 33.77 -10.61 16.27
CA LEU A 150 35.17 -10.15 16.37
C LEU A 150 35.50 -9.00 15.40
N ASP A 151 34.73 -8.88 14.33
CA ASP A 151 34.92 -7.85 13.30
C ASP A 151 34.31 -6.52 13.74
N ARG A 152 35.16 -5.63 14.27
CA ARG A 152 34.79 -4.28 14.73
C ARG A 152 35.64 -3.22 14.04
N PRO A 153 35.06 -2.06 13.67
CA PRO A 153 35.79 -1.00 12.98
C PRO A 153 36.89 -0.41 13.89
N SER A 154 38.06 -0.17 13.31
CA SER A 154 39.14 0.57 13.97
C SER A 154 39.10 2.04 13.52
N GLY A 155 38.42 2.88 14.30
CA GLY A 155 38.39 4.33 14.07
C GLY A 155 37.35 4.83 13.06
N GLN A 156 36.58 3.94 12.42
CA GLN A 156 35.35 4.30 11.70
C GLN A 156 34.17 4.36 12.68
N GLU A 157 33.27 5.32 12.49
CA GLU A 157 32.05 5.43 13.29
C GLU A 157 31.14 4.21 13.04
N ILE A 158 30.52 3.68 14.10
CA ILE A 158 29.85 2.37 14.07
C ILE A 158 28.65 2.36 13.11
N THR A 159 27.87 3.45 13.07
CA THR A 159 26.74 3.60 12.16
C THR A 159 27.22 3.60 10.72
N ASP A 160 28.23 4.40 10.37
CA ASP A 160 28.81 4.43 9.03
C ASP A 160 29.33 3.06 8.58
N TRP A 161 30.02 2.34 9.47
CA TRP A 161 30.51 0.99 9.24
C TRP A 161 29.38 -0.02 9.02
N PHE A 162 28.34 0.02 9.86
CA PHE A 162 27.18 -0.86 9.75
C PHE A 162 26.44 -0.64 8.42
N LEU A 163 26.19 0.62 8.04
CA LEU A 163 25.56 0.97 6.77
C LEU A 163 26.37 0.47 5.56
N GLU A 164 27.71 0.52 5.64
CA GLU A 164 28.60 0.01 4.59
C GLU A 164 28.52 -1.50 4.43
N ARG A 165 28.52 -2.19 5.57
CA ARG A 165 28.60 -3.65 5.63
C ARG A 165 27.30 -4.30 5.19
N GLY A 166 26.16 -3.65 5.41
CA GLY A 166 24.84 -4.18 5.05
C GLY A 166 24.33 -5.28 5.98
N ASN A 167 25.10 -5.65 7.01
CA ASN A 167 24.73 -6.65 8.00
C ASN A 167 25.42 -6.36 9.34
N GLY A 168 24.87 -6.87 10.44
CA GLY A 168 25.45 -6.66 11.77
C GLY A 168 24.77 -7.43 12.88
N LEU A 169 25.23 -7.18 14.10
CA LEU A 169 24.70 -7.75 15.34
C LEU A 169 23.53 -6.90 15.84
N PRO A 170 22.66 -7.41 16.73
CA PRO A 170 21.53 -6.63 17.26
C PRO A 170 21.95 -5.27 17.85
N MET A 171 23.12 -5.20 18.49
CA MET A 171 23.68 -3.95 19.01
C MET A 171 24.01 -2.93 17.91
N ASP A 172 24.44 -3.38 16.74
CA ASP A 172 24.78 -2.50 15.61
C ASP A 172 23.52 -1.86 15.03
N PHE A 173 22.45 -2.66 14.87
CA PHE A 173 21.12 -2.19 14.49
C PHE A 173 20.59 -1.15 15.48
N ALA A 174 20.60 -1.46 16.79
CA ALA A 174 20.12 -0.54 17.82
C ALA A 174 20.95 0.75 17.89
N THR A 175 22.26 0.66 17.74
CA THR A 175 23.17 1.82 17.72
C THR A 175 22.86 2.73 16.54
N ALA A 176 22.86 2.17 15.32
CA ALA A 176 22.61 2.92 14.10
C ALA A 176 21.18 3.53 14.09
N TYR A 177 20.19 2.78 14.56
CA TYR A 177 18.81 3.27 14.67
C TYR A 177 18.69 4.43 15.67
N THR A 178 19.37 4.34 16.81
CA THR A 178 19.42 5.44 17.80
C THR A 178 20.02 6.70 17.17
N VAL A 179 21.12 6.58 16.42
CA VAL A 179 21.74 7.71 15.71
C VAL A 179 20.76 8.34 14.71
N PHE A 180 20.02 7.52 13.94
CA PHE A 180 19.02 8.01 13.01
C PHE A 180 17.91 8.81 13.71
N MET A 181 17.35 8.28 14.78
CA MET A 181 16.29 8.96 15.55
C MET A 181 16.76 10.30 16.11
N ARG A 182 17.95 10.33 16.72
CA ARG A 182 18.52 11.56 17.27
C ARG A 182 18.79 12.61 16.20
N GLN A 183 19.32 12.19 15.06
CA GLN A 183 19.56 13.07 13.92
C GLN A 183 18.25 13.61 13.32
N LEU A 184 17.14 12.85 13.43
CA LEU A 184 15.79 13.26 13.06
C LEU A 184 15.07 14.06 14.17
N ASN A 185 15.79 14.47 15.22
CA ASN A 185 15.27 15.24 16.36
C ASN A 185 14.19 14.48 17.18
N ILE A 186 14.25 13.15 17.20
CA ILE A 186 13.42 12.26 18.01
C ILE A 186 14.27 11.75 19.17
N PRO A 187 13.86 11.92 20.45
CA PRO A 187 14.61 11.37 21.57
C PRO A 187 14.65 9.84 21.49
N ALA A 188 15.86 9.27 21.59
CA ALA A 188 16.06 7.83 21.53
C ALA A 188 17.12 7.35 22.52
N ARG A 189 16.87 6.20 23.14
CA ARG A 189 17.81 5.51 24.03
C ARG A 189 17.97 4.05 23.64
N LEU A 190 19.19 3.56 23.74
CA LEU A 190 19.53 2.17 23.50
C LEU A 190 19.21 1.35 24.75
N VAL A 191 18.68 0.15 24.55
CA VAL A 191 18.35 -0.78 25.63
C VAL A 191 18.99 -2.13 25.34
N SER A 192 19.48 -2.78 26.40
CA SER A 192 20.03 -4.13 26.35
C SER A 192 19.19 -5.08 27.19
N GLY A 193 19.01 -6.31 26.75
CA GLY A 193 18.23 -7.28 27.50
C GLY A 193 18.07 -8.58 26.74
N TYR A 194 16.89 -9.19 26.86
CA TYR A 194 16.59 -10.49 26.26
C TYR A 194 15.28 -10.44 25.50
N ALA A 195 15.24 -11.10 24.34
CA ALA A 195 14.00 -11.40 23.63
C ALA A 195 13.10 -12.34 24.47
N LEU A 196 11.85 -12.52 24.04
CA LEU A 196 10.82 -13.23 24.81
C LEU A 196 11.22 -14.67 25.19
N GLY A 197 12.11 -15.30 24.43
CA GLY A 197 12.60 -16.65 24.70
C GLY A 197 11.55 -17.74 24.45
N ASP A 198 11.94 -18.98 24.71
CA ASP A 198 11.18 -20.16 24.26
C ASP A 198 9.93 -20.36 25.13
N PRO A 199 8.71 -20.47 24.56
CA PRO A 199 7.52 -20.81 25.33
C PRO A 199 7.61 -22.25 25.86
N ASP A 200 7.26 -22.45 27.14
CA ASP A 200 7.06 -23.79 27.70
C ASP A 200 5.74 -24.36 27.13
N PRO A 201 5.76 -25.53 26.48
CA PRO A 201 4.56 -26.10 25.85
C PRO A 201 3.49 -26.56 26.85
N THR A 202 3.84 -26.65 28.14
CA THR A 202 3.01 -27.22 29.21
C THR A 202 2.70 -26.25 30.34
N ARG A 203 3.40 -25.11 30.42
CA ARG A 203 3.24 -24.11 31.49
C ARG A 203 3.04 -22.72 30.89
N THR A 204 2.47 -21.81 31.67
CA THR A 204 2.42 -20.37 31.34
C THR A 204 3.76 -19.69 31.64
N MET A 205 4.85 -20.26 31.14
CA MET A 205 6.22 -19.83 31.40
C MET A 205 7.00 -19.71 30.09
N ARG A 206 8.04 -18.88 30.09
CA ARG A 206 9.00 -18.78 28.99
C ARG A 206 10.41 -19.00 29.53
N THR A 207 11.23 -19.73 28.80
CA THR A 207 12.64 -19.96 29.13
C THR A 207 13.50 -18.94 28.40
N VAL A 208 14.20 -18.10 29.17
CA VAL A 208 15.17 -17.15 28.63
C VAL A 208 16.59 -17.68 28.81
N LYS A 209 17.39 -17.66 27.73
CA LYS A 209 18.77 -18.13 27.68
C LYS A 209 19.69 -16.98 27.30
N VAL A 210 21.00 -17.14 27.53
CA VAL A 210 22.03 -16.20 27.05
C VAL A 210 21.91 -15.96 25.54
N ALA A 211 21.52 -16.99 24.77
CA ALA A 211 21.29 -16.90 23.33
C ALA A 211 20.16 -15.95 22.91
N HIS A 212 19.25 -15.58 23.82
CA HIS A 212 18.17 -14.62 23.55
C HIS A 212 18.59 -13.17 23.83
N MET A 213 19.85 -12.93 24.22
CA MET A 213 20.36 -11.58 24.46
C MET A 213 20.22 -10.74 23.19
N THR A 214 19.64 -9.56 23.33
CA THR A 214 19.37 -8.65 22.22
C THR A 214 19.48 -7.20 22.65
N PHE A 215 19.42 -6.31 21.67
CA PHE A 215 19.43 -4.87 21.85
C PHE A 215 18.29 -4.26 21.04
N TRP A 216 17.65 -3.24 21.60
CA TRP A 216 16.60 -2.49 20.92
C TRP A 216 16.73 -1.00 21.23
N VAL A 217 15.77 -0.23 20.72
CA VAL A 217 15.73 1.21 20.94
C VAL A 217 14.38 1.58 21.52
N GLU A 218 14.38 2.48 22.49
CA GLU A 218 13.17 3.18 22.88
C GLU A 218 13.20 4.57 22.31
N VAL A 219 12.09 4.98 21.70
CA VAL A 219 11.92 6.32 21.14
C VAL A 219 10.80 7.03 21.87
N PHE A 220 11.03 8.29 22.24
CA PHE A 220 10.01 9.08 22.89
C PHE A 220 9.10 9.71 21.83
N ILE A 221 7.80 9.41 21.92
CA ILE A 221 6.75 9.95 21.05
C ILE A 221 6.04 11.08 21.80
N PRO A 222 6.25 12.35 21.42
CA PRO A 222 5.50 13.44 22.01
C PRO A 222 4.03 13.33 21.60
N MET A 223 3.10 13.59 22.51
CA MET A 223 1.67 13.37 22.31
C MET A 223 0.84 14.58 22.74
N SER A 224 -0.16 14.95 21.94
CA SER A 224 -1.06 16.06 22.28
C SER A 224 -1.98 15.67 23.44
N GLY A 225 -1.98 16.47 24.51
CA GLY A 225 -2.87 16.26 25.66
C GLY A 225 -2.41 15.19 26.66
N HIS A 226 -1.24 14.57 26.44
CA HIS A 226 -0.64 13.64 27.40
C HIS A 226 -0.03 14.41 28.60
N LEU A 227 -0.22 13.91 29.82
CA LEU A 227 0.17 14.61 31.05
C LEU A 227 1.69 14.82 31.15
N GLU A 228 2.47 13.85 30.68
CA GLU A 228 3.94 13.88 30.69
C GLU A 228 4.52 14.38 29.36
N GLY A 229 3.68 14.85 28.44
CA GLY A 229 4.07 15.35 27.12
C GLY A 229 4.32 14.27 26.06
N GLY A 230 4.36 13.00 26.43
CA GLY A 230 4.48 11.86 25.52
C GLY A 230 4.80 10.56 26.25
N GLU A 231 5.14 9.53 25.48
CA GLU A 231 5.50 8.20 26.00
C GLU A 231 6.73 7.63 25.29
N TRP A 232 7.53 6.81 25.99
CA TRP A 232 8.55 5.98 25.35
C TRP A 232 7.89 4.74 24.75
N ILE A 233 8.20 4.45 23.49
CA ILE A 233 7.77 3.21 22.82
C ILE A 233 8.97 2.34 22.50
N GLN A 234 8.80 1.03 22.62
CA GLN A 234 9.79 0.06 22.19
C GLN A 234 9.82 -0.03 20.65
N VAL A 235 11.03 -0.06 20.09
CA VAL A 235 11.27 -0.28 18.67
C VAL A 235 12.38 -1.31 18.52
N ILE A 236 12.07 -2.43 17.85
CA ILE A 236 13.06 -3.46 17.54
C ILE A 236 13.46 -3.33 16.06
N PRO A 237 14.57 -2.62 15.75
CA PRO A 237 15.03 -2.43 14.38
C PRO A 237 15.65 -3.71 13.78
N THR A 238 15.95 -4.70 14.61
CA THR A 238 16.57 -5.95 14.19
C THR A 238 15.52 -6.98 13.77
N PRO A 239 15.70 -7.65 12.62
CA PRO A 239 14.91 -8.82 12.26
C PRO A 239 15.25 -10.00 13.20
N LEU A 240 14.45 -10.23 14.25
CA LEU A 240 14.72 -11.29 15.22
C LEU A 240 14.33 -12.68 14.64
N PRO A 241 15.24 -13.68 14.70
CA PRO A 241 14.98 -15.00 14.16
C PRO A 241 14.00 -15.78 15.05
N GLU A 242 13.35 -16.79 14.46
CA GLU A 242 12.31 -17.61 15.11
C GLU A 242 12.77 -18.20 16.46
N GLY A 243 14.04 -18.60 16.56
CA GLY A 243 14.66 -19.16 17.78
C GLY A 243 14.95 -18.16 18.90
N MET A 244 14.49 -16.91 18.82
CA MET A 244 14.57 -15.93 19.91
C MET A 244 13.25 -15.77 20.68
N GLY A 245 12.23 -16.58 20.37
CA GLY A 245 10.96 -16.60 21.12
C GLY A 245 9.88 -15.66 20.62
N GLY A 246 10.06 -15.07 19.43
CA GLY A 246 9.20 -14.02 18.89
C GLY A 246 9.78 -12.63 19.18
N GLY A 247 9.78 -11.78 18.15
CA GLY A 247 10.58 -10.56 18.12
C GLY A 247 9.98 -9.35 18.82
N GLU A 248 8.66 -9.29 19.01
CA GLU A 248 7.91 -8.27 19.76
C GLU A 248 6.64 -8.97 20.26
N ASP A 249 6.01 -8.51 21.35
CA ASP A 249 4.65 -8.99 21.67
C ASP A 249 3.73 -8.60 20.49
N PRO A 250 3.05 -9.55 19.81
CA PRO A 250 2.16 -9.24 18.70
C PRO A 250 1.05 -8.25 19.05
N GLY A 251 0.68 -8.13 20.34
CA GLY A 251 -0.26 -7.11 20.83
C GLY A 251 0.29 -5.69 20.83
N ASN A 252 1.60 -5.52 20.64
CA ASN A 252 2.32 -4.25 20.67
C ASN A 252 3.20 -3.99 19.44
N THR A 253 3.02 -4.76 18.36
CA THR A 253 3.61 -4.42 17.07
C THR A 253 2.56 -3.65 16.26
N PRO A 254 2.81 -2.37 15.94
CA PRO A 254 1.95 -1.65 15.01
C PRO A 254 1.94 -2.41 13.68
N VAL A 255 0.76 -2.56 13.07
CA VAL A 255 0.67 -3.07 11.70
C VAL A 255 1.01 -1.89 10.79
N PRO A 256 2.17 -1.88 10.11
CA PRO A 256 2.52 -0.77 9.23
C PRO A 256 1.55 -0.72 8.04
N VAL A 257 1.24 0.48 7.57
CA VAL A 257 0.43 0.67 6.37
C VAL A 257 1.33 0.50 5.15
N LEU A 258 1.24 -0.65 4.51
CA LEU A 258 1.93 -0.94 3.26
C LEU A 258 1.09 -0.46 2.07
N GLU A 259 1.69 0.37 1.22
CA GLU A 259 1.08 0.84 -0.02
C GLU A 259 1.96 0.41 -1.21
N LEU A 260 1.45 -0.52 -2.02
CA LEU A 260 2.05 -0.91 -3.29
C LEU A 260 1.25 -0.28 -4.42
N LEU A 261 1.89 0.53 -5.26
CA LEU A 261 1.30 1.12 -6.45
C LEU A 261 1.85 0.42 -7.70
N VAL A 262 0.98 0.14 -8.67
CA VAL A 262 1.34 -0.46 -9.96
C VAL A 262 0.59 0.24 -11.09
N TRP A 263 1.27 0.57 -12.18
CA TRP A 263 0.70 1.29 -13.33
C TRP A 263 1.46 1.00 -14.63
N PRO A 264 0.85 1.24 -15.80
CA PRO A 264 1.56 1.24 -17.09
C PRO A 264 2.56 2.40 -17.13
N THR A 265 3.83 2.15 -17.45
CA THR A 265 4.88 3.18 -17.41
C THR A 265 4.57 4.40 -18.29
N SER A 266 3.88 4.20 -19.41
CA SER A 266 3.46 5.27 -20.33
C SER A 266 2.21 6.02 -19.87
N GLY A 267 1.53 5.55 -18.82
CA GLY A 267 0.19 6.01 -18.43
C GLY A 267 -0.95 5.53 -19.34
N LEU A 268 -0.63 4.78 -20.41
CA LEU A 268 -1.62 4.23 -21.32
C LEU A 268 -2.16 2.91 -20.77
N ASN A 269 -3.48 2.83 -20.56
CA ASN A 269 -4.15 1.62 -20.08
C ASN A 269 -4.43 0.61 -21.22
N TRP A 270 -3.63 0.63 -22.29
CA TRP A 270 -3.71 -0.32 -23.40
C TRP A 270 -2.32 -0.60 -24.00
N ALA A 271 -2.15 -1.77 -24.63
CA ALA A 271 -0.92 -2.14 -25.33
C ALA A 271 -1.19 -3.05 -26.53
N ASN A 272 -0.44 -2.89 -27.62
CA ASN A 272 -0.54 -3.78 -28.78
C ASN A 272 0.13 -5.13 -28.50
N THR A 273 -0.55 -6.23 -28.82
CA THR A 273 0.04 -7.57 -28.83
C THR A 273 1.28 -7.60 -29.72
N GLY A 274 2.35 -8.25 -29.25
CA GLY A 274 3.62 -8.31 -29.97
C GLY A 274 4.46 -7.03 -29.92
N THR A 275 3.99 -5.97 -29.25
CA THR A 275 4.78 -4.76 -29.01
C THR A 275 5.20 -4.65 -27.53
N PRO A 276 6.43 -4.21 -27.23
CA PRO A 276 6.85 -3.98 -25.86
C PRO A 276 6.14 -2.77 -25.25
N PHE A 277 5.70 -2.89 -24.00
CA PHE A 277 5.21 -1.80 -23.18
C PHE A 277 5.79 -1.90 -21.76
N GLY A 278 5.81 -0.77 -21.04
CA GLY A 278 6.35 -0.71 -19.69
C GLY A 278 5.28 -0.90 -18.62
N ILE A 279 5.64 -1.57 -17.54
CA ILE A 279 4.88 -1.68 -16.28
C ILE A 279 5.81 -1.19 -15.17
N SER A 280 5.30 -0.29 -14.34
CA SER A 280 6.01 0.32 -13.23
C SER A 280 5.32 -0.01 -11.91
N ALA A 281 6.11 -0.17 -10.85
CA ALA A 281 5.59 -0.25 -9.49
C ALA A 281 6.50 0.49 -8.50
N THR A 282 5.90 1.00 -7.42
CA THR A 282 6.62 1.51 -6.26
C THR A 282 5.91 1.04 -5.00
N ILE A 283 6.65 0.96 -3.90
CA ILE A 283 6.10 0.54 -2.60
C ILE A 283 6.56 1.52 -1.53
N SER A 284 5.63 1.85 -0.65
CA SER A 284 5.89 2.59 0.57
C SER A 284 5.37 1.88 1.82
N VAL A 285 6.03 2.15 2.94
CA VAL A 285 5.62 1.73 4.28
C VAL A 285 5.38 2.98 5.10
N ASP A 286 4.16 3.18 5.60
CA ASP A 286 3.75 4.39 6.32
C ASP A 286 4.09 5.68 5.53
N GLY A 287 3.89 5.63 4.22
CA GLY A 287 4.18 6.74 3.28
C GLY A 287 5.66 6.89 2.88
N VAL A 288 6.55 5.97 3.27
CA VAL A 288 7.97 6.00 2.93
C VAL A 288 8.31 5.00 1.86
N PHE A 289 8.81 5.49 0.73
CA PHE A 289 9.23 4.60 -0.33
C PHE A 289 10.43 3.75 0.08
N ILE A 290 10.35 2.46 -0.23
CA ILE A 290 11.47 1.54 -0.07
C ILE A 290 12.53 1.89 -1.11
N THR A 291 13.71 2.32 -0.67
CA THR A 291 14.83 2.72 -1.53
C THR A 291 15.85 1.61 -1.74
N THR A 292 15.72 0.50 -1.02
CA THR A 292 16.59 -0.66 -1.19
C THR A 292 16.27 -1.44 -2.47
N PRO A 293 17.27 -2.12 -3.06
CA PRO A 293 17.07 -3.03 -4.19
C PRO A 293 16.21 -4.25 -3.82
N GLU A 294 14.90 -4.08 -3.81
CA GLU A 294 13.90 -5.11 -3.51
C GLU A 294 13.22 -5.63 -4.77
N THR A 295 12.78 -6.88 -4.79
CA THR A 295 12.17 -7.50 -5.98
C THR A 295 10.64 -7.42 -5.93
N ILE A 296 10.03 -6.88 -6.99
CA ILE A 296 8.59 -6.93 -7.23
C ILE A 296 8.28 -7.98 -8.30
N TYR A 297 7.30 -8.83 -8.04
CA TYR A 297 6.82 -9.87 -8.93
C TYR A 297 5.58 -9.41 -9.68
N PHE A 298 5.57 -9.59 -11.01
CA PHE A 298 4.45 -9.22 -11.88
C PHE A 298 3.81 -10.46 -12.50
N TYR A 299 2.49 -10.49 -12.48
CA TYR A 299 1.68 -11.60 -12.94
C TYR A 299 0.42 -11.11 -13.64
N ASP A 300 0.11 -11.67 -14.81
CA ASP A 300 -1.14 -11.45 -15.50
C ASP A 300 -2.18 -12.45 -14.97
N LYS A 301 -3.14 -11.95 -14.18
CA LYS A 301 -4.21 -12.78 -13.61
C LYS A 301 -5.22 -13.25 -14.65
N THR A 302 -5.37 -12.54 -15.76
CA THR A 302 -6.42 -12.83 -16.77
C THR A 302 -6.05 -14.07 -17.56
N ASP A 303 -4.81 -14.13 -18.03
CA ASP A 303 -4.30 -15.27 -18.79
C ASP A 303 -3.51 -16.27 -17.93
N SER A 304 -3.38 -16.00 -16.62
CA SER A 304 -2.60 -16.80 -15.68
C SER A 304 -1.12 -16.94 -16.05
N VAL A 305 -0.52 -15.85 -16.57
CA VAL A 305 0.85 -15.82 -17.12
C VAL A 305 1.79 -15.03 -16.20
N VAL A 306 2.98 -15.59 -15.95
CA VAL A 306 4.07 -14.85 -15.27
C VAL A 306 4.64 -13.82 -16.24
N ILE A 307 4.63 -12.55 -15.82
CA ILE A 307 5.16 -11.43 -16.61
C ILE A 307 6.67 -11.31 -16.37
N GLY A 308 7.09 -11.38 -15.10
CA GLY A 308 8.49 -11.30 -14.71
C GLY A 308 8.69 -10.62 -13.36
N THR A 309 9.91 -10.15 -13.12
CA THR A 309 10.28 -9.43 -11.90
C THR A 309 11.05 -8.16 -12.25
N ALA A 310 10.93 -7.14 -11.41
CA ALA A 310 11.77 -5.95 -11.48
C ALA A 310 12.26 -5.56 -10.09
N VAL A 311 13.48 -5.03 -10.03
CA VAL A 311 14.09 -4.54 -8.79
C VAL A 311 13.76 -3.06 -8.63
N ILE A 312 13.40 -2.65 -7.43
CA ILE A 312 13.20 -1.25 -7.08
C ILE A 312 14.52 -0.50 -7.26
N GLY A 313 14.52 0.56 -8.08
CA GLY A 313 15.73 1.31 -8.36
C GLY A 313 15.50 2.81 -8.61
N GLY A 314 16.57 3.59 -8.44
CA GLY A 314 16.60 5.04 -8.65
C GLY A 314 16.98 5.81 -7.39
N SER A 315 17.77 6.88 -7.54
CA SER A 315 18.20 7.77 -6.44
C SER A 315 17.25 8.94 -6.20
N LEU A 316 16.19 9.07 -6.99
CA LEU A 316 15.18 10.13 -6.87
C LEU A 316 13.85 9.51 -6.45
N PRO A 317 13.19 10.01 -5.39
CA PRO A 317 11.90 9.52 -4.97
C PRO A 317 10.78 9.91 -5.97
N PRO A 318 9.80 9.03 -6.22
CA PRO A 318 9.74 7.65 -5.73
C PRO A 318 10.71 6.74 -6.50
N PRO A 319 11.42 5.82 -5.82
CA PRO A 319 12.14 4.72 -6.46
C PRO A 319 11.13 3.79 -7.13
N ILE A 320 11.43 3.33 -8.35
CA ILE A 320 10.48 2.62 -9.20
C ILE A 320 11.12 1.32 -9.70
N ALA A 321 10.38 0.22 -9.59
CA ALA A 321 10.66 -1.02 -10.31
C ALA A 321 10.02 -0.94 -11.69
N ASN A 322 10.82 -0.99 -12.76
CA ASN A 322 10.34 -0.94 -14.14
C ASN A 322 10.55 -2.30 -14.83
N LEU A 323 9.49 -2.81 -15.44
CA LEU A 323 9.50 -4.03 -16.24
C LEU A 323 8.99 -3.73 -17.64
N THR A 324 9.66 -4.24 -18.68
CA THR A 324 9.12 -4.23 -20.04
C THR A 324 8.47 -5.58 -20.32
N TYR A 325 7.22 -5.57 -20.80
CA TYR A 325 6.47 -6.76 -21.14
C TYR A 325 5.94 -6.69 -22.58
N ILE A 326 5.77 -7.85 -23.19
CA ILE A 326 5.16 -8.01 -24.52
C ILE A 326 4.01 -8.99 -24.34
N PHE A 327 2.78 -8.54 -24.57
CA PHE A 327 1.66 -9.49 -24.65
C PHE A 327 1.95 -10.52 -25.75
N PRO A 328 1.96 -11.83 -25.43
CA PRO A 328 2.19 -12.85 -26.44
C PRO A 328 1.10 -12.79 -27.51
N GLY A 329 1.38 -13.27 -28.72
CA GLY A 329 0.37 -13.30 -29.79
C GLY A 329 -0.87 -14.15 -29.47
N SER A 330 -0.76 -15.01 -28.45
CA SER A 330 -1.86 -15.81 -27.90
C SER A 330 -2.59 -15.16 -26.73
N ALA A 331 -2.22 -13.95 -26.33
CA ALA A 331 -2.92 -13.22 -25.27
C ALA A 331 -4.37 -13.00 -25.68
N THR A 332 -5.28 -13.06 -24.71
CA THR A 332 -6.68 -12.70 -24.95
C THR A 332 -6.77 -11.21 -25.34
N ILE A 333 -7.71 -10.83 -26.20
CA ILE A 333 -7.93 -9.42 -26.57
C ILE A 333 -9.02 -8.87 -25.66
N ASP A 334 -8.63 -8.44 -24.47
CA ASP A 334 -9.52 -7.85 -23.46
C ASP A 334 -8.70 -7.05 -22.42
N PHE A 335 -9.33 -6.63 -21.31
CA PHE A 335 -8.65 -6.12 -20.13
C PHE A 335 -7.88 -7.21 -19.39
N HIS A 336 -6.56 -7.07 -19.34
CA HIS A 336 -5.68 -7.86 -18.49
C HIS A 336 -5.51 -7.20 -17.12
N THR A 337 -5.80 -7.97 -16.08
CA THR A 337 -5.53 -7.58 -14.69
C THR A 337 -4.10 -7.95 -14.32
N ILE A 338 -3.22 -6.96 -14.31
CA ILE A 338 -1.81 -7.09 -13.99
C ILE A 338 -1.64 -6.94 -12.48
N ASN A 339 -1.17 -7.99 -11.83
CA ASN A 339 -0.91 -8.05 -10.39
C ASN A 339 0.57 -7.82 -10.11
N ALA A 340 0.88 -6.88 -9.24
CA ALA A 340 2.20 -6.72 -8.62
C ALA A 340 2.16 -7.28 -7.20
N THR A 341 3.23 -7.93 -6.79
CA THR A 341 3.38 -8.47 -5.42
C THR A 341 4.79 -8.21 -4.91
N TRP A 342 4.86 -7.67 -3.70
CA TRP A 342 6.09 -7.58 -2.92
C TRP A 342 5.93 -8.43 -1.66
N GLN A 343 6.93 -9.24 -1.37
CA GLN A 343 6.92 -10.14 -0.22
C GLN A 343 8.33 -10.31 0.33
N ASN A 344 8.44 -10.29 1.65
CA ASN A 344 9.63 -10.67 2.40
C ASN A 344 9.22 -11.55 3.61
N PRO A 345 10.13 -11.96 4.51
CA PRO A 345 9.78 -12.77 5.67
C PRO A 345 8.76 -12.15 6.64
N TYR A 346 8.55 -10.84 6.57
CA TYR A 346 7.73 -10.06 7.51
C TYR A 346 6.43 -9.55 6.89
N PHE A 347 6.44 -9.24 5.60
CA PHE A 347 5.37 -8.53 4.91
C PHE A 347 5.01 -9.19 3.58
N SER A 348 3.73 -9.13 3.23
CA SER A 348 3.24 -9.51 1.90
C SER A 348 2.14 -8.54 1.50
N VAL A 349 2.34 -7.81 0.40
CA VAL A 349 1.38 -6.87 -0.15
C VAL A 349 1.28 -7.06 -1.66
N TRP A 350 0.07 -6.88 -2.18
CA TRP A 350 -0.19 -6.97 -3.61
C TRP A 350 -1.18 -5.89 -4.02
N ASN A 351 -1.08 -5.45 -5.27
CA ASN A 351 -2.01 -4.53 -5.89
C ASN A 351 -2.13 -4.85 -7.39
N THR A 352 -3.13 -4.30 -8.06
CA THR A 352 -3.41 -4.59 -9.47
C THR A 352 -3.63 -3.32 -10.28
N THR A 353 -3.26 -3.38 -11.56
CA THR A 353 -3.65 -2.41 -12.59
C THR A 353 -4.30 -3.13 -13.77
N ARG A 354 -4.97 -2.39 -14.66
CA ARG A 354 -5.66 -2.96 -15.82
C ARG A 354 -5.08 -2.40 -17.11
N ILE A 355 -4.76 -3.29 -18.06
CA ILE A 355 -4.22 -2.94 -19.37
C ILE A 355 -5.02 -3.68 -20.43
N PHE A 356 -5.60 -2.95 -21.38
CA PHE A 356 -6.35 -3.51 -22.48
C PHE A 356 -5.41 -3.98 -23.59
N ALA A 357 -5.37 -5.27 -23.88
CA ALA A 357 -4.59 -5.80 -25.00
C ALA A 357 -5.35 -5.54 -26.31
N VAL A 358 -4.69 -4.89 -27.27
CA VAL A 358 -5.22 -4.63 -28.62
C VAL A 358 -4.38 -5.32 -29.68
N SER A 359 -4.96 -5.61 -30.84
CA SER A 359 -4.23 -6.16 -31.99
C SER A 359 -4.62 -5.43 -33.27
N THR A 360 -3.74 -5.41 -34.27
CA THR A 360 -4.00 -4.74 -35.55
C THR A 360 -4.91 -5.61 -36.42
N PRO A 361 -6.13 -5.15 -36.80
CA PRO A 361 -7.04 -5.93 -37.64
C PRO A 361 -6.56 -5.98 -39.09
N VAL A 362 -6.74 -7.14 -39.76
CA VAL A 362 -6.47 -7.32 -41.19
C VAL A 362 -7.78 -7.66 -41.92
N PRO A 363 -8.20 -6.91 -42.94
CA PRO A 363 -9.46 -7.15 -43.65
C PRO A 363 -9.44 -8.44 -44.49
N LEU A 364 -10.57 -9.16 -44.50
CA LEU A 364 -10.75 -10.49 -45.09
C LEU A 364 -10.68 -10.56 -46.63
N ALA A 365 -10.74 -9.44 -47.34
CA ALA A 365 -10.65 -9.41 -48.80
C ALA A 365 -9.86 -8.21 -49.31
N ARG A 366 -8.88 -8.46 -50.18
CA ARG A 366 -8.36 -7.44 -51.10
C ARG A 366 -9.47 -7.11 -52.11
N GLU A 367 -9.85 -5.85 -52.23
CA GLU A 367 -10.70 -5.42 -53.33
C GLU A 367 -10.07 -5.82 -54.67
N ASN A 368 -10.82 -6.58 -55.46
CA ASN A 368 -10.44 -6.99 -56.81
C ASN A 368 -10.81 -5.83 -57.76
N PRO A 369 -9.87 -5.22 -58.50
CA PRO A 369 -10.13 -4.00 -59.25
C PRO A 369 -10.84 -4.31 -60.58
N LEU A 370 -12.15 -4.54 -60.58
CA LEU A 370 -12.94 -4.63 -61.82
C LEU A 370 -14.30 -3.94 -61.71
N SER A 371 -14.52 -3.01 -62.66
CA SER A 371 -15.68 -2.17 -62.97
C SER A 371 -16.07 -1.09 -61.94
N LYS A 372 -15.48 0.10 -62.11
CA LYS A 372 -16.05 1.38 -61.64
C LYS A 372 -17.54 1.49 -62.03
N PRO A 373 -18.47 1.58 -61.08
CA PRO A 373 -19.74 2.28 -61.32
C PRO A 373 -19.41 3.76 -61.50
N THR A 374 -19.94 4.39 -62.56
CA THR A 374 -19.60 5.76 -62.97
C THR A 374 -20.07 6.86 -62.02
N ASP A 375 -20.68 6.54 -60.88
CA ASP A 375 -21.41 7.51 -60.06
C ASP A 375 -20.95 7.53 -58.57
N ALA A 376 -19.78 6.98 -58.25
CA ALA A 376 -19.23 7.03 -56.88
C ALA A 376 -18.14 8.10 -56.72
N VAL A 377 -18.30 8.95 -55.71
CA VAL A 377 -17.36 9.99 -55.29
C VAL A 377 -16.02 9.35 -54.91
N ILE A 378 -14.93 9.95 -55.40
CA ILE A 378 -13.56 9.47 -55.24
C ILE A 378 -13.15 9.65 -53.76
N ALA A 379 -12.94 8.54 -53.05
CA ALA A 379 -12.27 8.55 -51.75
C ALA A 379 -10.74 8.60 -51.98
N GLU A 380 -10.10 9.60 -51.40
CA GLU A 380 -8.65 9.74 -51.30
C GLU A 380 -8.21 9.52 -49.84
N THR A 381 -7.07 8.87 -49.66
CA THR A 381 -6.43 8.68 -48.35
C THR A 381 -5.64 9.94 -47.99
N HIS A 382 -5.89 10.51 -46.81
CA HIS A 382 -5.01 11.51 -46.20
C HIS A 382 -4.46 10.98 -44.88
N ASP A 383 -3.13 11.00 -44.75
CA ASP A 383 -2.43 10.74 -43.49
C ASP A 383 -2.61 11.94 -42.55
N LEU A 384 -3.04 11.69 -41.31
CA LEU A 384 -3.18 12.74 -40.29
C LEU A 384 -2.10 12.59 -39.20
N ASP A 385 -1.11 13.48 -39.20
CA ASP A 385 -0.05 13.61 -38.18
C ASP A 385 -0.33 14.85 -37.31
N ILE A 386 -0.52 14.67 -35.99
CA ILE A 386 -1.14 15.66 -35.09
C ILE A 386 -0.10 16.44 -34.25
N ASN A 387 1.20 16.31 -34.51
CA ASN A 387 2.19 16.72 -33.51
C ASN A 387 2.48 18.24 -33.33
N GLN A 388 2.03 19.20 -34.15
CA GLN A 388 2.49 20.60 -34.00
C GLN A 388 1.51 21.76 -34.31
N GLY A 389 0.19 21.62 -34.07
CA GLY A 389 -0.70 22.76 -33.75
C GLY A 389 -0.66 24.04 -34.63
N LEU A 390 -0.26 23.95 -35.90
CA LEU A 390 -0.17 25.08 -36.83
C LEU A 390 -0.79 24.77 -38.21
N SER A 391 -1.64 23.74 -38.28
CA SER A 391 -2.56 23.57 -39.41
C SER A 391 -3.99 23.77 -38.93
N THR A 392 -4.63 24.82 -39.45
CA THR A 392 -5.86 25.44 -38.95
C THR A 392 -7.12 24.94 -39.67
N HIS A 393 -7.16 23.66 -40.05
CA HIS A 393 -8.39 23.02 -40.52
C HIS A 393 -8.77 21.96 -39.48
N VAL A 394 -9.83 22.29 -38.75
CA VAL A 394 -10.48 21.44 -37.75
C VAL A 394 -10.90 20.15 -38.45
N ALA A 395 -10.38 19.00 -38.03
CA ALA A 395 -11.14 17.77 -38.21
C ALA A 395 -12.35 17.92 -37.30
N LEU A 396 -13.42 18.49 -37.84
CA LEU A 396 -14.72 18.53 -37.20
C LEU A 396 -15.17 17.07 -37.13
N TRP A 397 -14.81 16.42 -36.02
CA TRP A 397 -15.53 15.24 -35.57
C TRP A 397 -16.88 15.75 -35.07
N GLU A 398 -17.83 15.91 -35.98
CA GLU A 398 -19.24 16.01 -35.61
C GLU A 398 -19.72 14.59 -35.30
N ASP A 399 -19.31 14.07 -34.15
CA ASP A 399 -19.82 12.79 -33.70
C ASP A 399 -21.11 13.03 -32.93
N THR A 400 -22.15 12.33 -33.35
CA THR A 400 -23.49 12.50 -32.80
C THR A 400 -23.77 11.31 -31.91
N VAL A 401 -23.93 11.55 -30.62
CA VAL A 401 -24.41 10.53 -29.69
C VAL A 401 -25.92 10.48 -29.80
N HIS A 402 -26.41 9.43 -30.45
CA HIS A 402 -27.84 9.17 -30.58
C HIS A 402 -28.38 8.57 -29.28
N VAL A 403 -29.06 9.39 -28.47
CA VAL A 403 -29.75 8.95 -27.25
C VAL A 403 -31.21 8.70 -27.58
N TYR A 404 -31.71 7.51 -27.30
CA TYR A 404 -33.13 7.19 -27.49
C TYR A 404 -33.68 6.33 -26.36
N GLY A 405 -34.99 6.38 -26.16
CA GLY A 405 -35.68 5.62 -25.13
C GLY A 405 -37.18 5.55 -25.38
N VAL A 406 -37.91 4.92 -24.46
CA VAL A 406 -39.37 4.85 -24.48
C VAL A 406 -39.90 5.27 -23.12
N MET A 407 -40.69 6.33 -23.09
CA MET A 407 -41.38 6.79 -21.89
C MET A 407 -42.53 5.84 -21.58
N THR A 408 -42.51 5.25 -20.39
CA THR A 408 -43.56 4.34 -19.92
C THR A 408 -44.14 4.79 -18.59
N VAL A 409 -45.40 4.44 -18.35
CA VAL A 409 -46.12 4.63 -17.08
C VAL A 409 -46.62 3.25 -16.66
N GLY A 410 -46.11 2.72 -15.54
CA GLY A 410 -46.37 1.34 -15.12
C GLY A 410 -45.88 0.27 -16.10
N GLY A 411 -44.86 0.58 -16.92
CA GLY A 411 -44.32 -0.31 -17.95
C GLY A 411 -45.08 -0.29 -19.29
N ILE A 412 -46.15 0.50 -19.41
CA ILE A 412 -46.90 0.71 -20.67
C ILE A 412 -46.41 2.02 -21.32
N PRO A 413 -46.06 2.04 -22.62
CA PRO A 413 -45.65 3.26 -23.31
C PRO A 413 -46.72 4.36 -23.28
N VAL A 414 -46.27 5.59 -23.02
CA VAL A 414 -47.14 6.77 -22.98
C VAL A 414 -47.43 7.23 -24.40
N ASN A 415 -48.67 7.61 -24.71
CA ASN A 415 -48.99 8.22 -26.00
C ASN A 415 -48.66 9.72 -25.98
N GLY A 416 -47.59 10.15 -26.67
CA GLY A 416 -47.17 11.54 -26.72
C GLY A 416 -48.24 12.54 -27.17
N SER A 417 -49.21 12.14 -27.99
CA SER A 417 -50.35 12.99 -28.36
C SER A 417 -51.35 13.24 -27.24
N SER A 418 -51.36 12.41 -26.20
CA SER A 418 -52.23 12.58 -25.02
C SER A 418 -51.66 13.57 -23.99
N ILE A 419 -50.38 13.92 -24.11
CA ILE A 419 -49.69 14.93 -23.31
C ILE A 419 -49.99 16.31 -23.93
N ILE A 420 -50.49 17.26 -23.14
CA ILE A 420 -51.08 18.48 -23.70
C ILE A 420 -50.10 19.65 -23.69
N TYR A 421 -49.22 19.75 -22.68
CA TYR A 421 -48.44 20.96 -22.46
C TYR A 421 -46.92 20.75 -22.51
N ASN A 422 -46.41 19.59 -22.10
CA ASN A 422 -44.99 19.28 -22.04
C ASN A 422 -44.69 17.94 -22.74
N ARG A 423 -44.56 17.98 -24.06
CA ARG A 423 -44.26 16.81 -24.91
C ARG A 423 -42.76 16.53 -25.05
N TYR A 424 -41.96 17.06 -24.15
CA TYR A 424 -40.52 16.96 -24.24
C TYR A 424 -39.94 16.36 -22.95
N ILE A 425 -38.95 15.50 -23.13
CA ILE A 425 -38.16 14.92 -22.04
C ILE A 425 -36.72 15.43 -22.15
N GLN A 426 -36.18 15.88 -21.04
CA GLN A 426 -34.83 16.44 -21.00
C GLN A 426 -33.80 15.31 -20.95
N ILE A 427 -32.74 15.40 -21.74
CA ILE A 427 -31.60 14.49 -21.72
C ILE A 427 -30.47 15.16 -20.95
N MET A 428 -29.94 14.43 -19.98
CA MET A 428 -28.92 14.87 -19.04
C MET A 428 -27.63 14.12 -19.30
N TRP A 429 -26.52 14.84 -19.23
CA TRP A 429 -25.15 14.34 -19.23
C TRP A 429 -24.49 14.80 -17.95
N ASP A 430 -24.20 13.83 -17.08
CA ASP A 430 -23.97 14.03 -15.65
C ASP A 430 -25.11 14.86 -15.04
N ASP A 431 -24.80 16.05 -14.53
CA ASP A 431 -25.78 16.98 -13.94
C ASP A 431 -26.21 18.11 -14.90
N VAL A 432 -25.81 18.05 -16.18
CA VAL A 432 -26.06 19.11 -17.18
C VAL A 432 -27.07 18.67 -18.23
N SER A 433 -28.03 19.55 -18.54
CA SER A 433 -29.03 19.31 -19.57
C SER A 433 -28.43 19.53 -20.97
N MET A 434 -28.44 18.49 -21.80
CA MET A 434 -27.97 18.53 -23.19
C MET A 434 -29.05 18.94 -24.18
N GLY A 435 -30.33 18.77 -23.81
CA GLY A 435 -31.45 19.22 -24.63
C GLY A 435 -32.72 18.42 -24.39
N ASP A 436 -33.75 18.78 -25.12
CA ASP A 436 -35.11 18.27 -24.92
C ASP A 436 -35.53 17.40 -26.11
N ALA A 437 -35.74 16.10 -25.87
CA ALA A 437 -36.21 15.12 -26.84
C ALA A 437 -37.73 15.13 -26.93
N TYR A 438 -38.30 15.07 -28.14
CA TYR A 438 -39.75 14.99 -28.33
C TYR A 438 -40.26 13.57 -28.04
N ILE A 439 -41.38 13.46 -27.33
CA ILE A 439 -42.03 12.17 -27.03
C ILE A 439 -43.10 11.89 -28.10
N GLU A 440 -42.87 10.83 -28.87
CA GLU A 440 -43.75 10.36 -29.94
C GLU A 440 -45.01 9.67 -29.42
N ASN A 441 -45.95 9.40 -30.33
CA ASN A 441 -47.24 8.81 -30.00
C ASN A 441 -47.18 7.36 -29.49
N ASP A 442 -46.06 6.68 -29.71
CA ASP A 442 -45.77 5.35 -29.18
C ASP A 442 -44.87 5.39 -27.92
N GLY A 443 -44.58 6.59 -27.42
CA GLY A 443 -43.78 6.85 -26.23
C GLY A 443 -42.29 6.90 -26.50
N SER A 444 -41.84 6.61 -27.73
CA SER A 444 -40.44 6.73 -28.07
C SER A 444 -39.97 8.18 -28.08
N TYR A 445 -38.71 8.41 -27.75
CA TYR A 445 -38.05 9.70 -27.88
C TYR A 445 -36.60 9.48 -28.29
N ALA A 446 -36.06 10.46 -29.01
CA ALA A 446 -34.66 10.47 -29.38
C ALA A 446 -34.11 11.89 -29.40
N LEU A 447 -32.84 12.03 -29.05
CA LEU A 447 -32.07 13.25 -29.17
C LEU A 447 -30.66 12.93 -29.65
N ASP A 448 -30.25 13.69 -30.64
CA ASP A 448 -28.92 13.68 -31.19
C ASP A 448 -28.10 14.71 -30.44
N ILE A 449 -27.19 14.23 -29.60
CA ILE A 449 -26.27 15.10 -28.86
C ILE A 449 -25.02 15.27 -29.70
N TYR A 450 -24.79 16.49 -30.15
CA TYR A 450 -23.54 16.86 -30.80
C TYR A 450 -22.45 16.95 -29.75
N VAL A 451 -21.45 16.09 -29.85
CA VAL A 451 -20.28 16.15 -28.98
C VAL A 451 -19.37 17.23 -29.53
N ASP A 452 -19.33 18.39 -28.86
CA ASP A 452 -18.35 19.43 -29.16
C ASP A 452 -17.04 19.11 -28.46
N PRO A 453 -15.98 18.70 -29.18
CA PRO A 453 -14.69 18.38 -28.57
C PRO A 453 -14.00 19.61 -27.94
N LEU A 454 -14.55 20.82 -28.12
CA LEU A 454 -14.09 22.05 -27.48
C LEU A 454 -14.85 22.40 -26.20
N ASP A 455 -15.96 21.70 -25.87
CA ASP A 455 -16.64 21.84 -24.59
C ASP A 455 -15.92 21.01 -23.51
N LEU A 456 -14.77 21.52 -23.10
CA LEU A 456 -13.90 20.89 -22.10
C LEU A 456 -14.50 20.89 -20.68
N ALA A 457 -15.67 21.53 -20.49
CA ALA A 457 -16.36 21.56 -19.20
C ALA A 457 -17.34 20.38 -19.06
N GLN A 458 -18.00 19.98 -20.15
CA GLN A 458 -19.01 18.92 -20.14
C GLN A 458 -18.50 17.62 -20.79
N MET A 459 -17.62 17.72 -21.78
CA MET A 459 -17.07 16.60 -22.54
C MET A 459 -15.64 16.27 -22.09
N THR A 460 -15.48 16.09 -20.77
CA THR A 460 -14.19 15.70 -20.18
C THR A 460 -13.86 14.25 -20.51
N VAL A 461 -12.58 13.88 -20.51
CA VAL A 461 -12.19 12.47 -20.71
C VAL A 461 -12.45 11.69 -19.43
N GLY A 462 -13.45 10.81 -19.41
CA GLY A 462 -13.82 10.05 -18.22
C GLY A 462 -15.10 9.23 -18.38
N GLN A 463 -15.55 8.64 -17.27
CA GLN A 463 -16.90 8.05 -17.21
C GLN A 463 -17.94 9.16 -17.01
N HIS A 464 -19.05 9.05 -17.72
CA HIS A 464 -20.16 10.00 -17.68
C HIS A 464 -21.48 9.26 -17.47
N GLU A 465 -22.39 9.87 -16.71
CA GLU A 465 -23.75 9.36 -16.49
C GLU A 465 -24.71 10.03 -17.49
N VAL A 466 -25.32 9.24 -18.38
CA VAL A 466 -26.32 9.77 -19.31
C VAL A 466 -27.70 9.27 -18.91
N TRP A 467 -28.60 10.19 -18.61
CA TRP A 467 -29.95 9.89 -18.14
C TRP A 467 -30.97 10.89 -18.66
N SER A 468 -32.25 10.68 -18.38
CA SER A 468 -33.32 11.55 -18.88
C SER A 468 -34.28 11.94 -17.76
N SER A 469 -34.73 13.20 -17.76
CA SER A 469 -35.57 13.80 -16.73
C SER A 469 -36.88 14.35 -17.32
N TYR A 470 -38.01 14.10 -16.66
CA TYR A 470 -39.31 14.62 -17.08
C TYR A 470 -40.02 15.34 -15.93
N ALA A 471 -40.30 16.63 -16.10
CA ALA A 471 -40.85 17.50 -15.06
C ALA A 471 -42.39 17.40 -14.90
N GLY A 472 -43.09 16.69 -15.79
CA GLY A 472 -44.56 16.64 -15.83
C GLY A 472 -45.19 17.72 -16.72
N ASP A 473 -46.52 17.71 -16.78
CA ASP A 473 -47.34 18.63 -17.59
C ASP A 473 -47.65 19.92 -16.81
N TRP A 474 -47.70 21.08 -17.47
CA TRP A 474 -48.11 22.33 -16.81
C TRP A 474 -49.62 22.35 -16.56
N ASP A 475 -50.07 22.58 -15.32
CA ASP A 475 -51.49 22.78 -15.01
C ASP A 475 -51.83 24.29 -14.97
N PRO A 476 -52.52 24.83 -15.99
CA PRO A 476 -52.79 26.25 -16.09
C PRO A 476 -53.80 26.78 -15.07
N ILE A 477 -54.50 25.92 -14.32
CA ILE A 477 -55.47 26.33 -13.28
C ILE A 477 -54.77 26.59 -11.95
N PHE A 478 -53.71 25.85 -11.63
CA PHE A 478 -53.06 25.88 -10.32
C PHE A 478 -51.64 26.47 -10.32
N LEU A 479 -51.11 26.85 -11.49
CA LEU A 479 -49.84 27.57 -11.67
C LEU A 479 -48.60 26.87 -11.06
N PHE A 480 -48.54 25.53 -11.14
CA PHE A 480 -47.33 24.72 -10.91
C PHE A 480 -47.34 23.46 -11.79
N TYR A 481 -46.18 22.84 -12.03
CA TYR A 481 -46.07 21.59 -12.80
C TYR A 481 -46.77 20.44 -12.07
N ARG A 482 -47.76 19.82 -12.71
CA ARG A 482 -48.37 18.58 -12.23
C ARG A 482 -47.94 17.47 -13.17
N LEU A 483 -47.38 16.40 -12.61
CA LEU A 483 -47.46 15.10 -13.25
C LEU A 483 -48.95 14.78 -13.36
N ASN A 484 -49.58 15.17 -14.47
CA ASN A 484 -50.98 14.82 -14.66
C ASN A 484 -51.05 13.30 -14.72
N PRO A 485 -51.91 12.70 -13.89
CA PRO A 485 -51.58 11.44 -13.25
C PRO A 485 -51.69 10.28 -14.23
N ALA A 486 -50.77 9.33 -14.05
CA ALA A 486 -51.08 7.94 -14.24
C ALA A 486 -52.44 7.63 -13.59
N ASP A 487 -53.50 7.42 -14.37
CA ASP A 487 -54.72 6.74 -13.92
C ASP A 487 -54.47 5.22 -13.94
N SER A 488 -53.36 4.83 -13.30
CA SER A 488 -52.97 3.46 -13.00
C SER A 488 -52.79 3.45 -11.48
N LEU A 489 -53.43 2.48 -10.82
CA LEU A 489 -53.44 2.27 -9.37
C LEU A 489 -52.05 2.08 -8.72
N TYR A 490 -50.97 2.22 -9.51
CA TYR A 490 -49.59 1.98 -9.13
C TYR A 490 -48.72 3.15 -9.61
N ASN A 491 -47.94 3.73 -8.68
CA ASN A 491 -46.92 4.74 -8.93
C ASN A 491 -46.01 4.31 -10.10
N SER A 492 -45.69 5.24 -10.98
CA SER A 492 -44.72 4.97 -12.06
C SER A 492 -43.30 5.19 -11.56
N THR A 493 -42.51 4.13 -11.60
CA THR A 493 -41.05 4.17 -11.51
C THR A 493 -40.53 3.84 -12.92
N VAL A 494 -39.73 4.73 -13.51
CA VAL A 494 -39.06 4.47 -14.79
C VAL A 494 -37.58 4.21 -14.49
N THR A 495 -37.09 3.06 -14.94
CA THR A 495 -35.66 2.73 -14.94
C THR A 495 -35.29 2.33 -16.35
N VAL A 496 -34.39 3.10 -16.98
CA VAL A 496 -33.85 2.84 -18.31
C VAL A 496 -32.38 2.48 -18.16
N TRP A 497 -31.95 1.41 -18.82
CA TRP A 497 -30.54 1.11 -19.04
C TRP A 497 -30.39 0.57 -20.46
N GLY A 498 -29.44 1.12 -21.20
CA GLY A 498 -29.06 0.68 -22.53
C GLY A 498 -27.54 0.49 -22.57
N ARG A 499 -27.09 -0.64 -23.10
CA ARG A 499 -25.68 -0.88 -23.42
C ARG A 499 -25.55 -0.73 -24.93
N VAL A 500 -24.74 0.20 -25.41
CA VAL A 500 -24.36 0.20 -26.82
C VAL A 500 -23.41 -0.99 -27.02
N GLY A 501 -23.90 -2.01 -27.71
CA GLY A 501 -23.10 -3.16 -28.13
C GLY A 501 -23.16 -3.27 -29.64
N PHE A 502 -22.01 -3.44 -30.27
CA PHE A 502 -21.91 -3.96 -31.63
C PHE A 502 -21.44 -5.41 -31.54
N ASP A 503 -22.16 -6.33 -32.19
CA ASP A 503 -21.73 -7.72 -32.28
C ASP A 503 -20.59 -7.84 -33.29
N PHE A 504 -19.39 -8.12 -32.80
CA PHE A 504 -18.24 -8.47 -33.61
C PHE A 504 -17.91 -9.94 -33.37
N SER A 505 -18.09 -10.78 -34.38
CA SER A 505 -17.72 -12.20 -34.27
C SER A 505 -16.29 -12.38 -34.78
N VAL A 506 -15.40 -12.82 -33.89
CA VAL A 506 -13.96 -12.91 -34.14
C VAL A 506 -13.51 -14.36 -34.04
N SER A 507 -12.77 -14.84 -35.05
CA SER A 507 -12.28 -16.23 -35.13
C SER A 507 -10.85 -16.31 -35.68
N PRO A 508 -9.94 -17.10 -35.08
CA PRO A 508 -10.11 -17.83 -33.81
C PRO A 508 -9.97 -16.91 -32.58
N THR A 509 -10.51 -17.32 -31.43
CA THR A 509 -10.37 -16.61 -30.14
C THR A 509 -8.97 -16.73 -29.50
N SER A 510 -8.04 -17.41 -30.18
CA SER A 510 -6.63 -17.56 -29.80
C SER A 510 -5.78 -17.73 -31.05
N THR A 511 -4.71 -16.93 -31.23
CA THR A 511 -3.81 -17.01 -32.40
C THR A 511 -2.34 -17.07 -31.97
N TYR A 512 -1.41 -17.31 -32.90
CA TYR A 512 0.04 -17.27 -32.66
C TYR A 512 0.65 -15.99 -33.23
N ALA A 513 1.90 -15.67 -32.88
CA ALA A 513 2.58 -14.49 -33.41
C ALA A 513 2.65 -14.54 -34.96
N GLY A 514 2.02 -13.55 -35.61
CA GLY A 514 1.85 -13.50 -37.07
C GLY A 514 0.66 -14.28 -37.64
N GLY A 515 -0.20 -14.85 -36.79
CA GLY A 515 -1.41 -15.56 -37.18
C GLY A 515 -2.56 -14.62 -37.54
N THR A 516 -3.43 -15.06 -38.44
CA THR A 516 -4.54 -14.24 -38.98
C THR A 516 -5.80 -14.39 -38.12
N ILE A 517 -6.38 -13.26 -37.72
CA ILE A 517 -7.69 -13.19 -37.05
C ILE A 517 -8.71 -12.65 -38.04
N GLN A 518 -9.86 -13.31 -38.13
CA GLN A 518 -10.98 -12.98 -39.01
C GLN A 518 -12.11 -12.35 -38.19
N TYR A 519 -12.78 -11.34 -38.73
CA TYR A 519 -13.97 -10.77 -38.13
C TYR A 519 -15.14 -10.69 -39.11
N ASP A 520 -16.37 -10.87 -38.62
CA ASP A 520 -17.61 -10.62 -39.37
C ASP A 520 -18.48 -9.59 -38.61
N GLY A 521 -18.76 -8.47 -39.29
CA GLY A 521 -19.46 -7.26 -38.81
C GLY A 521 -19.37 -6.11 -39.85
N ARG A 522 -20.26 -5.12 -39.80
CA ARG A 522 -20.26 -3.92 -40.68
C ARG A 522 -20.20 -2.62 -39.88
N ILE A 523 -19.43 -1.66 -40.38
CA ILE A 523 -19.33 -0.25 -39.93
C ILE A 523 -20.33 0.58 -40.73
#